data_AF-X0ZX22-F1
#
_entry.id   AF-X0ZX22-F1
#
_cell.length_a   1.000
_cell.length_b   1.000
_cell.length_c   1.000
_cell.angle_alpha   90.00
_cell.angle_beta   90.00
_cell.angle_gamma   90.00
#
_symmetry.space_group_name_H-M   'P 1'
#
loop_
_entity.id
_entity.type
_entity.pdbx_description
1 polymer ?
#
loop_
_entity_poly.entity_id
_entity_poly.type
_entity_poly.pdbx_seq_one_letter_code
_entity_poly.pdbx_strand_id
1 'polypeptide(L)'
;LAKKVNAGVDFIQTQLVYNVEKFKEYMKKVREMDLHEKVYILAGVGPIKSVGMAKYMQKNVAGMDVPDKIVERLKKSKDTKEEGINICVDIIQIN
;
A
#
# COMPACT_ATOMS: atom_id res chain seq x y z
N LEU A 1 7.17 7.39 -12.69
CA LEU A 1 7.62 5.99 -12.77
C LEU A 1 8.52 5.76 -13.98
N ALA A 2 8.00 5.88 -15.20
CA ALA A 2 8.73 5.65 -16.46
C ALA A 2 10.11 6.35 -16.52
N LYS A 3 10.21 7.62 -16.10
CA LYS A 3 11.50 8.33 -16.03
C LYS A 3 12.56 7.59 -15.21
N LYS A 4 12.17 6.96 -14.09
CA LYS A 4 13.09 6.17 -13.24
C LYS A 4 13.46 4.85 -13.91
N VAL A 5 12.50 4.19 -14.55
CA VAL A 5 12.74 2.94 -15.32
C VAL A 5 13.72 3.20 -16.46
N ASN A 6 13.54 4.28 -17.22
CA ASN A 6 14.44 4.66 -18.32
C ASN A 6 15.85 5.04 -17.83
N ALA A 7 16.02 5.35 -16.54
CA ALA A 7 17.32 5.58 -15.95
C ALA A 7 18.05 4.28 -15.55
N GLY A 8 17.44 3.11 -15.78
CA GLY A 8 18.07 1.80 -15.59
C GLY A 8 17.98 1.24 -14.17
N VAL A 9 16.94 1.58 -13.40
CA VAL A 9 16.74 0.99 -12.05
C VAL A 9 16.21 -0.44 -12.15
N ASP A 10 16.71 -1.34 -11.32
CA ASP A 10 16.28 -2.75 -11.30
C ASP A 10 14.93 -2.96 -10.61
N PHE A 11 14.63 -2.15 -9.60
CA PHE A 11 13.39 -2.23 -8.86
C PHE A 11 12.89 -0.88 -8.36
N ILE A 12 11.59 -0.83 -8.08
CA ILE A 12 10.93 0.31 -7.43
C ILE A 12 10.08 -0.20 -6.29
N GLN A 13 10.32 0.33 -5.09
CA GLN A 13 9.48 0.12 -3.94
C GLN A 13 8.40 1.20 -3.87
N THR A 14 7.14 0.79 -3.73
CA THR A 14 6.04 1.72 -3.53
C THR A 14 5.95 2.17 -2.08
N GLN A 15 5.19 3.24 -1.84
CA GLN A 15 4.70 3.52 -0.49
C GLN A 15 3.77 2.41 0.00
N LEU A 16 3.50 2.41 1.31
CA LEU A 16 2.61 1.44 1.96
C LEU A 16 1.23 1.43 1.29
N VAL A 17 0.79 0.23 0.92
CA VAL A 17 -0.47 0.00 0.22
C VAL A 17 -1.55 -0.41 1.22
N TYR A 18 -2.42 0.53 1.59
CA TYR A 18 -3.64 0.24 2.38
C TYR A 18 -4.92 0.28 1.54
N ASN A 19 -4.89 1.01 0.41
CA ASN A 19 -5.94 1.01 -0.59
C ASN A 19 -5.54 0.12 -1.78
N VAL A 20 -5.88 -1.16 -1.71
CA VAL A 20 -5.53 -2.14 -2.74
C VAL A 20 -6.21 -1.85 -4.07
N GLU A 21 -7.45 -1.38 -4.08
CA GLU A 21 -8.16 -1.08 -5.32
C GLU A 21 -7.46 0.02 -6.11
N LYS A 22 -7.02 1.08 -5.43
CA LYS A 22 -6.19 2.12 -6.04
C LYS A 22 -4.82 1.60 -6.50
N PHE A 23 -4.24 0.65 -5.77
CA PHE A 23 -3.02 -0.01 -6.20
C PHE A 23 -3.22 -0.88 -7.45
N LYS A 24 -4.36 -1.57 -7.59
CA LYS A 24 -4.75 -2.30 -8.81
C LYS A 24 -4.87 -1.37 -10.00
N GLU A 25 -5.49 -0.20 -9.82
CA GLU A 25 -5.57 0.83 -10.86
C GLU A 25 -4.20 1.39 -11.25
N TYR A 26 -3.34 1.64 -10.28
CA TYR A 26 -1.95 2.03 -10.52
C TYR A 26 -1.23 0.95 -11.35
N MET A 27 -1.30 -0.32 -10.93
CA MET A 27 -0.67 -1.42 -11.64
C MET A 27 -1.27 -1.66 -13.03
N LYS A 28 -2.55 -1.35 -13.25
CA LYS A 28 -3.15 -1.36 -14.59
C LYS A 28 -2.43 -0.38 -15.52
N LYS A 29 -2.24 0.88 -15.08
CA LYS A 29 -1.50 1.89 -15.86
C LYS A 29 -0.04 1.52 -16.08
N VAL A 30 0.60 0.90 -15.09
CA VAL A 30 1.97 0.36 -15.23
C VAL A 30 2.04 -0.69 -16.33
N ARG A 31 1.06 -1.60 -16.38
CA ARG A 31 0.96 -2.65 -17.40
C ARG A 31 0.64 -2.10 -18.78
N GLU A 32 -0.27 -1.13 -18.88
CA GLU A 32 -0.58 -0.43 -20.14
C GLU A 32 0.64 0.27 -20.77
N MET A 33 1.70 0.51 -19.98
CA MET A 33 2.96 1.11 -20.42
C MET A 33 4.11 0.10 -20.52
N ASP A 34 3.84 -1.20 -20.34
CA ASP A 34 4.81 -2.31 -20.32
C ASP A 34 5.96 -2.12 -19.32
N LEU A 35 5.77 -1.28 -18.30
CA LEU A 35 6.85 -0.95 -17.36
C LEU A 35 7.16 -2.13 -16.44
N HIS A 36 6.15 -2.93 -16.08
CA HIS A 36 6.30 -4.12 -15.26
C HIS A 36 7.19 -5.21 -15.86
N GLU A 37 7.42 -5.21 -17.18
CA GLU A 37 8.34 -6.13 -17.86
C GLU A 37 9.80 -5.64 -17.77
N LYS A 38 10.00 -4.37 -17.42
CA LYS A 38 11.31 -3.69 -17.45
C LYS A 38 11.89 -3.45 -16.06
N VAL A 39 11.07 -3.54 -15.01
CA VAL A 39 11.47 -3.26 -13.63
C VAL A 39 10.64 -4.09 -12.65
N TYR A 40 11.26 -4.54 -11.56
CA TYR A 40 10.53 -5.16 -10.46
C TYR A 40 9.77 -4.11 -9.66
N ILE A 41 8.51 -4.38 -9.33
CA ILE A 41 7.68 -3.48 -8.53
C ILE A 41 7.38 -4.15 -7.20
N LEU A 42 7.97 -3.60 -6.13
CA LEU A 42 7.81 -4.10 -4.78
C LEU A 42 6.71 -3.29 -4.08
N ALA A 43 5.55 -3.93 -3.86
CA ALA A 43 4.46 -3.33 -3.11
C ALA A 43 4.88 -3.16 -1.64
N GLY A 44 4.86 -1.92 -1.15
CA GLY A 44 5.12 -1.64 0.27
C GLY A 44 3.98 -2.16 1.15
N VAL A 45 4.30 -3.02 2.12
CA VAL A 45 3.35 -3.52 3.12
C VAL A 45 3.95 -3.31 4.51
N GLY A 46 3.14 -2.83 5.45
CA GLY A 46 3.60 -2.52 6.80
C GLY A 46 2.44 -2.40 7.79
N PRO A 47 2.58 -2.95 9.02
CA PRO A 47 1.49 -2.99 9.97
C PRO A 47 1.22 -1.63 10.61
N ILE A 48 -0.06 -1.29 10.74
CA ILE A 48 -0.52 -0.12 11.50
C ILE A 48 -0.70 -0.51 12.96
N LYS A 49 0.06 0.10 13.87
CA LYS A 49 0.10 -0.32 15.28
C LYS A 49 -1.00 0.28 16.16
N SER A 50 -1.71 1.32 15.68
CA SER A 50 -2.76 1.99 16.46
C SER A 50 -3.73 2.78 15.58
N VAL A 51 -4.92 3.06 16.11
CA VAL A 51 -5.91 3.94 15.46
C VAL A 51 -5.36 5.35 15.23
N GLY A 52 -4.56 5.87 16.17
CA GLY A 52 -3.92 7.18 16.05
C GLY A 52 -2.94 7.23 14.88
N MET A 53 -2.12 6.18 14.72
CA MET A 53 -1.21 6.04 13.59
C MET A 53 -1.98 5.99 12.26
N ALA A 54 -3.08 5.22 12.18
CA ALA A 54 -3.93 5.14 11.00
C ALA A 54 -4.47 6.51 10.58
N LYS A 55 -5.04 7.25 11.53
CA LYS A 55 -5.57 8.61 11.31
C LYS A 55 -4.49 9.60 10.91
N TYR A 56 -3.29 9.49 11.52
CA TYR A 56 -2.17 10.35 11.16
C TYR A 56 -1.74 10.11 9.72
N MET A 57 -1.53 8.85 9.34
CA MET A 57 -1.20 8.44 7.97
C MET A 57 -2.26 8.91 6.96
N GLN A 58 -3.54 8.76 7.29
CA GLN A 58 -4.67 9.18 6.44
C GLN A 58 -4.68 10.69 6.18
N LYS A 59 -4.39 11.51 7.19
CA LYS A 59 -4.62 12.97 7.14
C LYS A 59 -3.37 13.81 6.90
N ASN A 60 -2.20 13.30 7.30
CA ASN A 60 -0.99 14.12 7.39
C ASN A 60 0.16 13.61 6.51
N VAL A 61 0.09 12.37 6.00
CA VAL A 61 1.16 11.83 5.14
C VAL A 61 0.76 12.01 3.67
N ALA A 62 1.46 12.93 2.99
CA ALA A 62 1.19 13.25 1.60
C ALA A 62 1.30 12.02 0.69
N GLY A 63 0.32 11.84 -0.19
CA GLY A 63 0.29 10.72 -1.14
C GLY A 63 -0.08 9.37 -0.54
N MET A 64 -0.32 9.29 0.77
CA MET A 64 -0.83 8.08 1.40
C MET A 64 -2.36 8.03 1.33
N ASP A 65 -2.89 6.85 1.02
CA ASP A 65 -4.33 6.60 0.96
C ASP A 65 -4.68 5.47 1.91
N VAL A 66 -5.20 5.84 3.07
CA VAL A 66 -5.67 4.91 4.11
C VAL A 66 -7.20 4.95 4.13
N PRO A 67 -7.89 3.93 3.60
CA PRO A 67 -9.35 3.89 3.59
C PRO A 67 -9.96 3.91 4.99
N ASP A 68 -11.12 4.53 5.17
CA ASP A 68 -11.83 4.56 6.47
C ASP A 68 -12.07 3.16 7.04
N LYS A 69 -12.32 2.17 6.18
CA LYS A 69 -12.48 0.76 6.60
C LYS A 69 -11.28 0.22 7.39
N ILE A 70 -10.06 0.68 7.11
CA ILE A 70 -8.85 0.30 7.83
C ILE A 70 -8.87 0.90 9.24
N VAL A 71 -9.23 2.18 9.35
CA VAL A 71 -9.35 2.89 10.63
C VAL A 71 -10.44 2.26 11.48
N GLU A 72 -11.60 1.95 10.90
CA GLU A 72 -12.74 1.34 11.60
C GLU A 72 -12.43 -0.09 12.05
N ARG A 73 -11.70 -0.87 11.25
CA ARG A 73 -11.28 -2.22 11.63
C ARG A 73 -10.35 -2.20 12.83
N LEU A 74 -9.37 -1.29 12.86
CA LEU A 74 -8.51 -1.08 14.02
C LEU A 74 -9.29 -0.62 15.26
N LYS A 75 -10.26 0.31 15.11
CA LYS A 75 -11.09 0.78 16.24
C LYS A 75 -11.91 -0.35 16.89
N LYS A 76 -12.39 -1.30 16.09
CA LYS A 76 -13.21 -2.44 16.55
C LYS A 76 -12.37 -3.60 17.08
N SER A 77 -11.06 -3.60 16.84
CA SER A 77 -10.16 -4.66 17.28
C SER A 77 -9.92 -4.60 18.80
N LYS A 78 -9.70 -5.78 19.40
CA LYS A 78 -9.27 -5.90 20.80
C LYS A 78 -7.77 -5.62 20.96
N ASP A 79 -6.98 -6.01 19.96
CA ASP A 79 -5.55 -5.73 19.87
C ASP A 79 -5.24 -5.10 18.51
N THR A 80 -4.91 -3.81 18.52
CA THR A 80 -4.61 -3.07 17.28
C THR A 80 -3.31 -3.49 16.62
N LYS A 81 -2.35 -4.06 17.35
CA LYS A 81 -1.09 -4.51 16.77
C LYS A 81 -1.29 -5.79 15.97
N GLU A 82 -2.01 -6.74 16.57
CA GLU A 82 -2.39 -7.99 15.90
C GLU A 82 -3.27 -7.69 14.69
N GLU A 83 -4.25 -6.80 14.84
CA GLU A 83 -5.11 -6.41 13.72
C GLU A 83 -4.32 -5.72 12.60
N GLY A 84 -3.32 -4.91 12.94
CA GLY A 84 -2.41 -4.31 11.96
C GLY A 84 -1.64 -5.36 11.15
N ILE A 85 -1.26 -6.49 11.76
CA ILE A 85 -0.65 -7.63 11.08
C ILE A 85 -1.68 -8.34 10.19
N ASN A 86 -2.87 -8.62 10.71
CA ASN A 86 -3.95 -9.26 9.93
C ASN A 86 -4.32 -8.44 8.69
N ILE A 87 -4.34 -7.11 8.79
CA ILE A 87 -4.54 -6.23 7.64
C ILE A 87 -3.43 -6.39 6.59
N CYS A 88 -2.18 -6.56 7.02
CA CYS A 88 -1.07 -6.83 6.10
C CYS A 88 -1.21 -8.19 5.42
N VAL A 89 -1.57 -9.22 6.19
CA VAL A 89 -1.84 -10.57 5.66
C VAL A 89 -2.92 -10.50 4.59
N ASP A 90 -4.03 -9.80 4.86
CA ASP A 90 -5.11 -9.63 3.90
C ASP A 90 -4.66 -8.89 2.65
N ILE A 91 -3.79 -7.88 2.76
CA ILE A 91 -3.22 -7.17 1.60
C ILE A 91 -2.34 -8.09 0.74
N ILE A 92 -1.58 -8.98 1.37
CA ILE A 92 -0.67 -9.91 0.69
C ILE A 92 -1.45 -11.05 0.02
N GLN A 93 -2.48 -11.56 0.68
CA GLN A 93 -3.24 -12.75 0.26
C GLN A 93 -4.38 -12.46 -0.73
N ILE A 94 -4.46 -11.25 -1.28
CA ILE A 94 -5.55 -10.87 -2.19
C ILE A 94 -5.53 -11.78 -3.42
N ASN A 95 -6.47 -12.72 -3.42
CA ASN A 95 -6.93 -13.48 -4.58
C ASN A 95 -7.72 -12.57 -5.52
#